data_AF-A0A0C9QZR8-F1
#
_entry.id   AF-A0A0C9QZR8-F1
#
_cell.length_a   1.000
_cell.length_b   1.000
_cell.length_c   1.000
_cell.angle_alpha   90.00
_cell.angle_beta   90.00
_cell.angle_gamma   90.00
#
_symmetry.space_group_name_H-M   'P 1'
#
loop_
_entity.id
_entity.type
_entity.pdbx_description
1 polymer ?
#
loop_
_entity_poly.entity_id
_entity_poly.type
_entity_poly.pdbx_seq_one_letter_code
_entity_poly.pdbx_strand_id
1 'polypeptide(L)'
;MLGYIRRNFNLSSSSVKLLLYKSLVRSKLEYAASIWDPYQETLIYQLESIQNRAARFILSNYHRNSSVSAMKSSLSLPLLSQRRNISRLCLFHKIYYDNPILKRKFITPPCNVSARIDHRHKVGILSCQTNHFYNSFNPSTSAQ
;
A
#
# COMPACT_ATOMS: atom_id res chain seq x y z
N MET A 1 -13.35 -4.86 12.41
CA MET A 1 -14.06 -4.05 11.38
C MET A 1 -14.81 -4.91 10.35
N LEU A 2 -14.14 -5.72 9.52
CA LEU A 2 -14.83 -6.50 8.47
C LEU A 2 -15.91 -7.46 9.03
N GLY A 3 -15.61 -8.16 10.13
CA GLY A 3 -16.59 -9.03 10.79
C GLY A 3 -17.86 -8.31 11.28
N TYR A 4 -17.73 -7.05 11.72
CA TYR A 4 -18.87 -6.24 12.12
C TYR A 4 -19.77 -5.90 10.92
N ILE A 5 -19.19 -5.47 9.80
CA ILE A 5 -19.93 -5.19 8.57
C ILE A 5 -20.63 -6.47 8.08
N ARG A 6 -19.95 -7.60 8.14
CA ARG A 6 -20.51 -8.91 7.71
C ARG A 6 -21.75 -9.31 8.50
N ARG A 7 -21.79 -9.06 9.81
CA ARG A 7 -22.94 -9.44 10.66
C ARG A 7 -24.14 -8.52 10.44
N ASN A 8 -23.91 -7.22 10.31
CA ASN A 8 -24.99 -6.23 10.26
C ASN A 8 -25.51 -5.95 8.84
N PHE A 9 -24.65 -6.05 7.82
CA PHE A 9 -24.97 -5.65 6.43
C PHE A 9 -24.90 -6.84 5.47
N ASN A 10 -25.26 -8.04 5.94
CA ASN A 10 -25.17 -9.25 5.12
C ASN A 10 -26.16 -9.24 3.94
N LEU A 11 -27.38 -8.73 4.17
CA LEU A 11 -28.46 -8.69 3.19
C LEU A 11 -28.41 -7.46 2.27
N SER A 12 -27.47 -6.54 2.50
CA SER A 12 -27.34 -5.33 1.71
C SER A 12 -26.82 -5.61 0.30
N SER A 13 -27.09 -4.69 -0.63
CA SER A 13 -26.58 -4.75 -2.00
C SER A 13 -25.04 -4.71 -2.04
N SER A 14 -24.47 -5.22 -3.13
CA SER A 14 -23.02 -5.22 -3.36
C SER A 14 -22.43 -3.80 -3.34
N SER A 15 -23.17 -2.79 -3.85
CA SER A 15 -22.74 -1.40 -3.84
C SER A 15 -22.58 -0.84 -2.42
N VAL A 16 -23.55 -1.09 -1.53
CA VAL A 16 -23.50 -0.66 -0.13
C VAL A 16 -22.35 -1.37 0.62
N LYS A 17 -22.19 -2.68 0.40
CA LYS A 17 -21.08 -3.44 1.00
C LYS A 17 -19.71 -2.90 0.54
N LEU A 18 -19.57 -2.56 -0.74
CA LEU A 18 -18.35 -1.99 -1.29
C LEU A 18 -18.05 -0.62 -0.67
N LEU A 19 -19.06 0.23 -0.52
CA LEU A 19 -18.94 1.54 0.12
C LEU A 19 -18.46 1.40 1.57
N LEU A 20 -19.11 0.53 2.35
CA LEU A 20 -18.74 0.27 3.75
C LEU A 20 -17.33 -0.29 3.89
N TYR A 21 -16.92 -1.19 2.99
CA TYR A 21 -15.55 -1.69 2.97
C TYR A 21 -14.55 -0.56 2.71
N LYS A 22 -14.80 0.30 1.71
CA LYS A 22 -13.92 1.42 1.36
C LYS A 22 -13.83 2.45 2.50
N SER A 23 -14.94 2.79 3.14
CA SER A 23 -14.97 3.84 4.17
C SER A 23 -14.40 3.40 5.52
N LEU A 24 -14.64 2.15 5.95
CA LEU A 24 -14.31 1.70 7.31
C LEU A 24 -13.07 0.81 7.37
N VAL A 25 -12.95 -0.15 6.44
CA VAL A 25 -11.87 -1.14 6.48
C VAL A 25 -10.65 -0.62 5.73
N ARG A 26 -10.87 -0.17 4.49
CA ARG A 26 -9.79 0.27 3.61
C ARG A 26 -9.10 1.53 4.14
N SER A 27 -9.85 2.52 4.63
CA SER A 27 -9.30 3.74 5.25
C SER A 27 -8.31 3.42 6.38
N LYS A 28 -8.64 2.46 7.26
CA LYS A 28 -7.76 2.01 8.34
C LYS A 28 -6.50 1.31 7.83
N LEU A 29 -6.62 0.51 6.77
CA LEU A 29 -5.47 -0.15 6.14
C LEU A 29 -4.55 0.83 5.42
N GLU A 30 -5.10 1.91 4.87
CA GLU A 30 -4.36 2.92 4.10
C GLU A 30 -3.72 4.00 4.98
N TYR A 31 -4.24 4.27 6.17
CA TYR A 31 -3.75 5.36 7.04
C TYR A 31 -2.23 5.33 7.29
N ALA A 32 -1.68 4.17 7.64
CA ALA A 32 -0.25 4.00 7.90
C ALA A 32 0.50 3.26 6.77
N ALA A 33 -0.14 3.07 5.61
CA ALA A 33 0.39 2.26 4.51
C ALA A 33 1.70 2.78 3.91
N SER A 34 1.91 4.10 3.93
CA SER A 34 3.12 4.72 3.39
C SER A 34 4.36 4.49 4.26
N ILE A 35 4.18 4.41 5.58
CA ILE A 35 5.27 4.23 6.55
C ILE A 35 5.48 2.75 6.86
N TRP A 36 4.39 1.99 7.01
CA TRP A 36 4.43 0.58 7.35
C TRP A 36 4.07 -0.28 6.13
N ASP A 37 5.09 -0.59 5.33
CA ASP A 37 5.02 -1.48 4.17
C ASP A 37 5.88 -2.74 4.45
N PRO A 38 5.29 -3.87 4.88
CA PRO A 38 6.04 -5.06 5.23
C PRO A 38 6.59 -5.70 3.96
N TYR A 39 7.84 -6.16 4.02
CA TYR A 39 8.49 -6.89 2.94
C TYR A 39 8.31 -8.41 3.07
N GLN A 40 7.95 -8.91 4.26
CA GLN A 40 7.74 -10.34 4.48
C GLN A 40 6.47 -10.81 3.76
N GLU A 41 6.63 -11.82 2.90
CA GLU A 41 5.53 -12.39 2.13
C GLU A 41 4.35 -12.81 3.01
N THR A 42 4.62 -13.40 4.18
CA THR A 42 3.59 -13.84 5.13
C THR A 42 2.68 -12.68 5.56
N LEU A 43 3.25 -11.53 5.87
CA LEU A 43 2.51 -10.33 6.25
C LEU A 43 1.75 -9.73 5.06
N ILE A 44 2.37 -9.72 3.88
CA ILE A 44 1.74 -9.27 2.63
C ILE A 44 0.50 -10.12 2.33
N TYR A 45 0.63 -11.46 2.41
CA TYR A 45 -0.49 -12.38 2.19
C TYR A 45 -1.57 -12.21 3.26
N GLN A 46 -1.21 -12.00 4.53
CA GLN A 46 -2.18 -11.72 5.59
C GLN A 46 -2.97 -10.44 5.34
N LEU A 47 -2.32 -9.37 4.86
CA LEU A 47 -2.99 -8.13 4.50
C LEU A 47 -3.90 -8.29 3.28
N GLU A 48 -3.42 -8.93 2.22
CA GLU A 48 -4.20 -9.20 1.01
C GLU A 48 -5.39 -10.13 1.31
N SER A 49 -5.25 -11.04 2.29
CA SER A 49 -6.36 -11.89 2.76
C SER A 49 -7.57 -11.09 3.25
N ILE A 50 -7.37 -9.88 3.78
CA ILE A 50 -8.45 -9.02 4.24
C ILE A 50 -9.26 -8.53 3.03
N GLN A 51 -8.56 -8.08 1.97
CA GLN A 51 -9.20 -7.66 0.72
C GLN A 51 -9.88 -8.83 0.01
N ASN A 52 -9.24 -10.00 -0.02
CA ASN A 52 -9.81 -11.22 -0.61
C ASN A 52 -11.11 -11.65 0.11
N ARG A 53 -11.12 -11.64 1.45
CA ARG A 53 -12.32 -11.91 2.25
C ARG A 53 -13.41 -10.86 2.04
N ALA A 54 -13.03 -9.58 1.90
CA ALA A 54 -13.97 -8.52 1.61
C ALA A 54 -14.61 -8.68 0.22
N ALA A 55 -13.84 -9.00 -0.82
CA ALA A 55 -14.36 -9.23 -2.17
C ALA A 55 -15.42 -10.34 -2.20
N ARG A 56 -15.14 -11.47 -1.54
CA ARG A 56 -16.11 -12.57 -1.38
C ARG A 56 -17.38 -12.12 -0.67
N PHE A 57 -17.25 -11.33 0.40
CA PHE A 57 -18.40 -10.82 1.13
C PHE A 57 -19.24 -9.83 0.31
N ILE A 58 -18.60 -8.90 -0.40
CA ILE A 58 -19.28 -7.88 -1.20
C ILE A 58 -20.15 -8.52 -2.29
N LEU A 59 -19.62 -9.54 -2.97
CA LEU A 59 -20.33 -10.26 -4.03
C LEU A 59 -21.16 -11.44 -3.51
N SER A 60 -21.13 -11.71 -2.20
CA SER A 60 -21.73 -12.91 -1.58
C SER A 60 -21.31 -14.23 -2.24
N ASN A 61 -20.16 -14.27 -2.92
CA ASN A 61 -19.69 -15.44 -3.67
C ASN A 61 -18.60 -16.19 -2.90
N TYR A 62 -18.97 -17.37 -2.39
CA TYR A 62 -18.11 -18.23 -1.58
C TYR A 62 -17.79 -19.57 -2.25
N HIS A 63 -18.11 -19.74 -3.53
CA HIS A 63 -17.84 -20.99 -4.25
C HIS A 63 -16.34 -21.27 -4.33
N ARG A 64 -15.95 -22.54 -4.18
CA ARG A 64 -14.53 -22.95 -4.16
C ARG A 64 -13.80 -22.61 -5.46
N ASN A 65 -14.49 -22.76 -6.59
CA ASN A 65 -13.92 -22.58 -7.94
C ASN A 65 -13.95 -21.11 -8.39
N SER A 66 -14.49 -20.21 -7.56
CA SER A 66 -14.56 -18.79 -7.90
C SER A 66 -13.20 -18.10 -7.74
N SER A 67 -12.75 -17.44 -8.81
CA SER A 67 -11.52 -16.65 -8.81
C SER A 67 -11.70 -15.35 -8.03
N VAL A 68 -10.97 -15.20 -6.92
CA VAL A 68 -10.96 -13.96 -6.14
C VAL A 68 -10.33 -12.81 -6.93
N SER A 69 -9.37 -13.10 -7.81
CA SER A 69 -8.78 -12.09 -8.69
C SER A 69 -9.83 -11.50 -9.62
N ALA A 70 -10.68 -12.33 -10.23
CA ALA A 70 -11.80 -11.85 -11.06
C ALA A 70 -12.81 -11.02 -10.24
N MET A 71 -13.10 -11.42 -9.01
CA MET A 71 -13.96 -10.63 -8.10
C MET A 71 -13.37 -9.25 -7.77
N LYS A 72 -12.05 -9.16 -7.56
CA LYS A 72 -11.38 -7.89 -7.31
C LYS A 72 -11.44 -6.99 -8.55
N SER A 73 -11.23 -7.56 -9.73
CA SER A 73 -11.34 -6.84 -11.01
C SER A 73 -12.75 -6.30 -11.24
N SER A 74 -13.80 -7.10 -11.01
CA SER A 74 -15.19 -6.64 -11.16
C SER A 74 -15.56 -5.53 -10.16
N LEU A 75 -14.96 -5.54 -8.97
CA LEU A 75 -15.14 -4.51 -7.95
C LEU A 75 -14.21 -3.30 -8.12
N SER A 76 -13.36 -3.25 -9.15
CA SER A 76 -12.32 -2.22 -9.35
C SER A 76 -11.39 -2.04 -8.14
N LEU A 77 -11.06 -3.15 -7.46
CA LEU A 77 -10.19 -3.15 -6.28
C LEU A 77 -8.76 -3.53 -6.68
N PRO A 78 -7.82 -2.57 -6.83
CA PRO A 78 -6.44 -2.87 -7.15
C PRO A 78 -5.76 -3.60 -5.98
N LEU A 79 -4.66 -4.29 -6.28
CA LEU A 79 -3.86 -5.01 -5.30
C LEU A 79 -3.40 -4.08 -4.16
N LEU A 80 -3.31 -4.64 -2.95
CA LEU A 80 -2.92 -3.85 -1.78
C LEU A 80 -1.48 -3.34 -1.92
N SER A 81 -0.56 -4.14 -2.47
CA SER A 81 0.82 -3.74 -2.75
C SER A 81 0.91 -2.52 -3.68
N GLN A 82 0.13 -2.49 -4.75
CA GLN A 82 0.09 -1.36 -5.69
C GLN A 82 -0.37 -0.08 -4.99
N ARG A 83 -1.42 -0.16 -4.17
CA ARG A 83 -1.92 1.00 -3.41
C ARG A 83 -0.90 1.53 -2.40
N ARG A 84 -0.17 0.62 -1.75
CA ARG A 84 0.89 0.97 -0.80
C ARG A 84 2.05 1.66 -1.48
N ASN A 85 2.49 1.13 -2.62
CA ASN A 85 3.53 1.75 -3.45
C ASN A 85 3.14 3.19 -3.83
N ILE A 86 1.92 3.40 -4.34
CA ILE A 86 1.41 4.75 -4.64
C ILE A 86 1.45 5.65 -3.40
N SER A 87 0.93 5.17 -2.26
CA SER A 87 0.89 5.95 -1.01
C SER A 87 2.29 6.33 -0.51
N ARG A 88 3.23 5.39 -0.62
CA ARG A 88 4.64 5.55 -0.25
C ARG A 88 5.33 6.59 -1.15
N LEU A 89 5.14 6.52 -2.47
CA LEU A 89 5.66 7.51 -3.42
C LEU A 89 5.04 8.90 -3.23
N CYS A 90 3.72 8.98 -3.00
CA CYS A 90 3.06 10.25 -2.72
C CYS A 90 3.60 10.91 -1.45
N LEU A 91 3.85 10.13 -0.39
CA LEU A 91 4.47 10.66 0.83
C LEU A 91 5.89 11.14 0.55
N PHE A 92 6.69 10.37 -0.17
CA PHE A 92 8.06 10.74 -0.54
C PHE A 92 8.10 12.05 -1.32
N HIS A 93 7.22 12.21 -2.31
CA HIS A 93 7.08 13.44 -3.09
C HIS A 93 6.75 14.65 -2.19
N LYS A 94 5.77 14.51 -1.29
CA LYS A 94 5.40 15.58 -0.34
C LYS A 94 6.54 15.95 0.60
N ILE A 95 7.33 14.98 1.04
CA ILE A 95 8.53 15.26 1.85
C ILE A 95 9.57 16.00 1.02
N TYR A 96 9.78 15.59 -0.24
CA TYR A 96 10.80 16.18 -1.10
C TYR A 96 10.51 17.63 -1.51
N TYR A 97 9.25 17.98 -1.77
CA TYR A 97 8.88 19.32 -2.26
C TYR A 97 8.30 20.24 -1.17
N ASP A 98 7.45 19.72 -0.29
CA ASP A 98 6.65 20.57 0.60
C ASP A 98 7.27 20.78 1.99
N ASN A 99 8.18 19.89 2.43
CA ASN A 99 8.71 19.88 3.80
C ASN A 99 10.23 19.91 3.87
N PRO A 100 10.88 21.11 3.90
CA PRO A 100 12.34 21.21 3.84
C PRO A 100 13.05 20.60 5.06
N ILE A 101 12.43 20.66 6.24
CA ILE A 101 12.98 20.08 7.48
C ILE A 101 13.07 18.55 7.37
N LEU A 102 11.97 17.92 6.93
CA LEU A 102 11.90 16.47 6.76
C LEU A 102 12.79 16.01 5.61
N LYS A 103 12.80 16.76 4.49
CA LYS A 103 13.70 16.51 3.38
C LYS A 103 15.15 16.41 3.84
N ARG A 104 15.66 17.42 4.55
CA ARG A 104 17.06 17.44 5.03
C ARG A 104 17.37 16.31 6.01
N LYS A 105 16.39 15.88 6.80
CA LYS A 105 16.56 14.84 7.81
C LYS A 105 16.52 13.42 7.24
N PHE A 106 15.62 13.18 6.29
CA PHE A 106 15.36 11.84 5.76
C PHE A 106 16.05 11.61 4.42
N ILE A 107 16.07 12.58 3.50
CA ILE A 107 16.61 12.38 2.16
C ILE A 107 18.08 12.80 2.15
N THR A 108 18.97 11.86 1.86
CA THR A 108 20.40 12.14 1.72
C THR A 108 20.73 12.58 0.30
N PRO A 109 21.73 13.46 0.12
CA PRO A 109 22.23 13.77 -1.21
C PRO A 109 22.93 12.53 -1.79
N PRO A 110 22.87 12.33 -3.12
CA PRO A 110 23.62 11.26 -3.79
C PRO A 110 25.13 11.50 -3.64
N CYS A 111 25.89 10.42 -3.45
CA CYS A 111 27.36 10.49 -3.37
C CYS A 111 28.00 10.87 -4.71
N ASN A 112 27.38 10.47 -5.83
CA ASN A 112 27.82 10.76 -7.19
C ASN A 112 26.62 11.02 -8.11
N VAL A 113 26.75 12.02 -8.98
CA VAL A 113 25.76 12.37 -10.00
C VAL A 113 26.45 12.49 -11.35
N SER A 114 26.11 11.60 -12.27
CA SER A 114 26.53 11.64 -13.68
C SER A 114 25.50 12.42 -14.48
N ALA A 115 25.90 13.56 -15.05
CA ALA A 115 25.01 14.39 -15.89
C ALA A 115 24.48 13.66 -17.14
N ARG A 116 25.12 12.57 -17.57
CA ARG A 116 24.72 11.80 -18.77
C ARG A 116 23.69 10.70 -18.49
N ILE A 117 23.65 10.20 -17.26
CA ILE A 117 22.88 9.00 -16.90
C ILE A 117 21.83 9.31 -15.84
N ASP A 118 22.18 10.19 -14.89
CA ASP A 118 21.37 10.44 -13.72
C ASP A 118 20.36 11.57 -13.91
N HIS A 119 19.19 11.38 -13.33
CA HIS A 119 18.16 12.40 -13.29
C HIS A 119 18.55 13.57 -12.36
N ARG A 120 18.11 14.79 -12.69
CA ARG A 120 18.38 16.01 -11.90
C ARG A 120 17.92 15.91 -10.44
N HIS A 121 16.88 15.13 -10.19
CA HIS A 121 16.32 14.93 -8.85
C HIS A 121 16.77 13.63 -8.18
N LYS A 122 17.89 13.04 -8.62
CA LYS A 122 18.48 11.86 -7.99
C LYS A 122 18.71 12.08 -6.49
N VAL A 123 18.29 11.09 -5.70
CA VAL A 123 18.48 11.06 -4.25
C VAL A 123 19.52 10.03 -3.88
N GLY A 124 20.18 10.21 -2.73
CA GLY A 124 21.10 9.24 -2.17
C GLY A 124 20.36 8.08 -1.53
N ILE A 125 20.99 6.91 -1.54
CA ILE A 125 20.52 5.72 -0.83
C ILE A 125 21.35 5.59 0.44
N LEU A 126 20.69 5.43 1.60
CA LEU A 126 21.36 5.18 2.87
C LEU A 126 22.02 3.80 2.86
N SER A 127 23.23 3.71 3.42
CA SER A 127 23.85 2.40 3.66
C SER A 127 23.00 1.61 4.66
N CYS A 128 22.68 0.37 4.30
CA CYS A 128 21.82 -0.50 5.09
C CYS A 128 22.59 -1.75 5.48
N GLN A 129 22.71 -2.04 6.78
CA GLN A 129 23.38 -3.24 7.28
C GLN A 129 22.40 -4.42 7.47
N THR A 130 21.10 -4.15 7.56
CA THR A 130 20.07 -5.17 7.75
C THR A 130 18.99 -5.06 6.69
N ASN A 131 18.41 -6.21 6.31
CA ASN A 131 17.26 -6.25 5.42
C ASN A 131 16.05 -5.50 5.99
N HIS A 132 15.89 -5.48 7.31
CA HIS A 132 14.83 -4.74 7.96
C HIS A 132 14.96 -3.23 7.70
N PHE A 133 16.17 -2.68 7.85
CA PHE A 133 16.39 -1.26 7.57
C PHE A 133 16.31 -0.96 6.08
N TYR A 134 16.87 -1.81 5.21
CA TYR A 134 16.78 -1.64 3.75
C TYR A 134 15.33 -1.55 3.23
N ASN A 135 14.44 -2.38 3.79
CA ASN A 135 13.02 -2.39 3.43
C ASN A 135 12.19 -1.36 4.21
N SER A 136 12.80 -0.48 5.00
CA SER A 136 12.10 0.64 5.61
C SER A 136 11.76 1.72 4.57
N PHE A 137 10.86 2.64 4.93
CA PHE A 137 10.32 3.67 4.04
C PHE A 137 11.38 4.34 3.16
N ASN A 138 12.44 4.89 3.77
CA ASN A 138 13.37 5.79 3.10
C ASN A 138 14.36 5.12 2.13
N PRO A 139 15.12 4.07 2.51
CA PRO A 139 15.99 3.36 1.57
C PRO A 139 15.19 2.66 0.47
N SER A 140 14.04 2.06 0.77
CA SER A 140 13.20 1.40 -0.24
C SER A 140 12.59 2.37 -1.26
N THR A 141 12.22 3.60 -0.86
CA THR A 141 11.78 4.64 -1.80
C THR A 141 12.91 5.21 -2.64
N SER A 142 14.09 5.38 -2.04
CA SER A 142 15.21 6.06 -2.71
C SER A 142 15.92 5.17 -3.73
N ALA A 143 15.72 3.85 -3.66
CA ALA A 143 16.29 2.87 -4.57
C ALA A 143 15.45 2.60 -5.84
N GLN A 144 14.25 3.20 -5.95
CA GLN A 144 13.34 3.00 -7.09
C GLN A 144 13.69 3.85 -8.32
#